data_AF-A0A8S1MZX8-F1
#
_entry.id   AF-A0A8S1MZX8-F1
#
_cell.length_a   1.000
_cell.length_b   1.000
_cell.length_c   1.000
_cell.angle_alpha   90.00
_cell.angle_beta   90.00
_cell.angle_gamma   90.00
#
_symmetry.space_group_name_H-M   'P 1'
#
loop_
_entity.id
_entity.type
_entity.pdbx_description
1 polymer ?
#
loop_
_entity_poly.entity_id
_entity_poly.type
_entity_poly.pdbx_seq_one_letter_code
_entity_poly.pdbx_strand_id
1 'polypeptide(L)'
;MFQFSDKQISENKRRKSELVSLINELTMDQKISLCIEILEKNPEHRKSEDIQVIQAFTSQNKFLKQIQEEEGEITLRECYKRMFIEIYEENQVVLEQGDKAYSFFIILSGNVSVYVYKDPKLDIKIEGLDRATIIKKREIIQYKQTHLR
;
A
#
# COMPACT_ATOMS: atom_id res chain seq x y z
N MET A 1 29.64 -22.42 1.76
CA MET A 1 29.50 -21.19 2.58
C MET A 1 30.12 -20.06 1.78
N PHE A 2 29.30 -19.21 1.12
CA PHE A 2 29.82 -18.09 0.33
C PHE A 2 30.17 -16.94 1.28
N GLN A 3 31.46 -16.69 1.52
CA GLN A 3 31.93 -15.51 2.23
C GLN A 3 31.87 -14.30 1.28
N PHE A 4 30.90 -13.42 1.50
CA PHE A 4 30.92 -12.08 0.90
C PHE A 4 32.06 -11.28 1.53
N SER A 5 32.84 -10.57 0.73
CA SER A 5 33.97 -9.77 1.24
C SER A 5 33.48 -8.47 1.91
N ASP A 6 34.15 -8.05 2.98
CA ASP A 6 33.80 -6.84 3.74
C ASP A 6 33.71 -5.57 2.86
N LYS A 7 34.51 -5.53 1.79
CA LYS A 7 34.48 -4.47 0.79
C LYS A 7 33.14 -4.40 0.05
N GLN A 8 32.57 -5.53 -0.36
CA GLN A 8 31.27 -5.56 -1.03
C GLN A 8 30.11 -5.17 -0.10
N ILE A 9 30.18 -5.57 1.17
CA ILE A 9 29.20 -5.18 2.19
C ILE A 9 29.21 -3.66 2.39
N SER A 10 30.40 -3.06 2.50
CA SER A 10 30.57 -1.62 2.63
C SER A 10 30.06 -0.85 1.41
N GLU A 11 30.37 -1.32 0.20
CA GLU A 11 29.91 -0.71 -1.06
C GLU A 11 28.39 -0.78 -1.20
N ASN A 12 27.77 -1.92 -0.89
CA ASN A 12 26.32 -2.08 -0.92
C ASN A 12 25.61 -1.17 0.10
N LYS A 13 26.17 -1.04 1.31
CA LYS A 13 25.65 -0.13 2.33
C LYS A 13 25.70 1.33 1.87
N ARG A 14 26.80 1.73 1.22
CA ARG A 14 26.95 3.08 0.65
C ARG A 14 25.92 3.35 -0.45
N ARG A 15 25.77 2.44 -1.42
CA ARG A 15 24.78 2.58 -2.51
C ARG A 15 23.35 2.70 -1.98
N LYS A 16 22.98 1.87 -1.00
CA LYS A 16 21.66 1.95 -0.33
C LYS A 16 21.44 3.35 0.27
N SER A 17 22.45 3.90 0.95
CA SER A 17 22.37 5.24 1.52
C SER A 17 22.20 6.34 0.46
N GLU A 18 22.94 6.27 -0.63
CA GLU A 18 22.88 7.25 -1.73
C GLU A 18 21.49 7.22 -2.42
N LEU A 19 20.97 6.01 -2.70
CA LEU A 19 19.66 5.81 -3.31
C LEU A 19 18.52 6.35 -2.42
N VAL A 20 18.58 6.10 -1.11
CA VAL A 20 17.59 6.65 -0.15
C VAL A 20 17.63 8.17 -0.11
N SER A 21 18.82 8.79 -0.17
CA SER A 21 18.95 10.25 -0.24
C SER A 21 18.26 10.81 -1.48
N LEU A 22 18.56 10.24 -2.65
CA LEU A 22 17.98 10.65 -3.92
C LEU A 22 16.45 10.54 -3.91
N ILE A 23 15.91 9.45 -3.37
CA ILE A 23 14.46 9.29 -3.26
C ILE A 23 13.86 10.37 -2.36
N ASN A 24 14.49 10.68 -1.22
CA ASN A 24 13.96 11.67 -0.29
C ASN A 24 13.88 13.06 -0.90
N GLU A 25 14.79 13.40 -1.82
CA GLU A 25 14.82 14.66 -2.57
C GLU A 25 13.73 14.78 -3.64
N LEU A 26 13.10 13.67 -4.05
CA LEU A 26 12.00 13.69 -5.02
C LEU A 26 10.74 14.35 -4.43
N THR A 27 9.99 15.03 -5.29
CA THR A 27 8.63 15.49 -4.97
C THR A 27 7.69 14.31 -4.71
N MET A 28 6.56 14.56 -4.04
CA MET A 28 5.58 13.50 -3.78
C MET A 28 5.02 12.89 -5.05
N ASP A 29 4.72 13.70 -6.07
CA ASP A 29 4.21 13.21 -7.36
C ASP A 29 5.24 12.30 -8.06
N GLN A 30 6.51 12.70 -8.08
CA GLN A 30 7.58 11.87 -8.63
C GLN A 30 7.74 10.55 -7.88
N LYS A 31 7.66 10.58 -6.54
CA LYS A 31 7.70 9.38 -5.71
C LYS A 31 6.52 8.45 -6.01
N ILE A 32 5.32 9.00 -6.15
CA ILE A 32 4.11 8.24 -6.49
C ILE A 32 4.26 7.60 -7.88
N SER A 33 4.65 8.36 -8.90
CA SER A 33 4.86 7.82 -10.26
C SER A 33 5.88 6.69 -10.26
N LEU A 34 6.99 6.84 -9.55
CA LEU A 34 8.02 5.81 -9.44
C LEU A 34 7.50 4.57 -8.71
N CYS A 35 6.75 4.74 -7.61
CA CYS A 35 6.12 3.63 -6.90
C CYS A 35 5.13 2.87 -7.77
N ILE A 36 4.29 3.57 -8.56
CA ILE A 36 3.36 2.93 -9.50
C ILE A 36 4.13 2.08 -10.51
N GLU A 37 5.13 2.64 -11.18
CA GLU A 37 5.95 1.92 -12.17
C GLU A 37 6.55 0.63 -11.57
N ILE A 38 7.02 0.69 -10.33
CA ILE A 38 7.59 -0.47 -9.64
C ILE A 38 6.52 -1.50 -9.29
N LEU A 39 5.37 -1.06 -8.77
CA LEU A 39 4.30 -1.93 -8.29
C LEU A 39 3.53 -2.61 -9.44
N GLU A 40 3.61 -2.06 -10.66
CA GLU A 40 3.11 -2.69 -11.89
C GLU A 40 4.01 -3.83 -12.39
N LYS A 41 5.30 -3.85 -11.99
CA LYS A 41 6.20 -4.96 -12.34
C LYS A 41 5.74 -6.25 -11.67
N ASN A 42 5.92 -7.37 -12.38
CA ASN A 42 5.80 -8.70 -11.81
C ASN A 42 6.69 -8.81 -10.55
N PRO A 43 6.17 -9.29 -9.40
CA PRO A 43 6.92 -9.46 -8.16
C PRO A 43 8.28 -10.17 -8.32
N GLU A 44 8.36 -11.17 -9.20
CA GLU A 44 9.59 -11.94 -9.42
C GLU A 44 10.64 -11.20 -10.24
N HIS A 45 10.27 -10.12 -10.93
CA HIS A 45 11.17 -9.28 -11.72
C HIS A 45 11.60 -7.99 -11.00
N ARG A 46 11.13 -7.75 -9.77
CA ARG A 46 11.53 -6.59 -8.97
C ARG A 46 12.94 -6.78 -8.41
N LYS A 47 13.78 -5.77 -8.62
CA LYS A 47 15.17 -5.75 -8.15
C LYS A 47 15.25 -5.28 -6.70
N SER A 48 16.43 -5.43 -6.08
CA SER A 48 16.65 -4.97 -4.70
C SER A 48 16.50 -3.45 -4.57
N GLU A 49 16.81 -2.70 -5.62
CA GLU A 49 16.65 -1.24 -5.71
C GLU A 49 15.17 -0.85 -5.75
N ASP A 50 14.34 -1.59 -6.49
CA ASP A 50 12.89 -1.38 -6.54
C ASP A 50 12.28 -1.51 -5.12
N ILE A 51 12.70 -2.53 -4.37
CA ILE A 51 12.23 -2.74 -2.99
C ILE A 51 12.69 -1.60 -2.06
N GLN A 52 13.91 -1.09 -2.24
CA GLN A 52 14.41 0.05 -1.46
C GLN A 52 13.61 1.33 -1.73
N VAL A 53 13.14 1.53 -2.96
CA VAL A 53 12.26 2.65 -3.30
C VAL A 53 10.93 2.55 -2.54
N ILE A 54 10.26 1.39 -2.60
CA ILE A 54 9.00 1.18 -1.87
C ILE A 54 9.22 1.37 -0.35
N GLN A 55 10.32 0.84 0.19
CA GLN A 55 10.67 0.99 1.59
C GLN A 55 10.88 2.46 1.99
N ALA A 56 11.60 3.23 1.18
CA ALA A 56 11.83 4.65 1.45
C ALA A 56 10.52 5.44 1.43
N PHE A 57 9.67 5.20 0.42
CA PHE A 57 8.37 5.86 0.28
C PHE A 57 7.42 5.56 1.44
N THR A 58 7.39 4.29 1.86
CA THR A 58 6.49 3.83 2.93
C THR A 58 7.10 3.92 4.32
N SER A 59 8.27 4.55 4.46
CA SER A 59 9.06 4.57 5.70
C SER A 59 8.34 5.21 6.90
N GLN A 60 7.31 6.04 6.68
CA GLN A 60 6.51 6.63 7.76
C GLN A 60 5.25 5.84 8.12
N ASN A 61 4.94 4.78 7.36
CA ASN A 61 3.79 3.94 7.61
C ASN A 61 3.99 3.14 8.92
N LYS A 62 3.19 3.47 9.94
CA LYS A 62 3.29 2.84 11.28
C LYS A 62 3.06 1.33 11.26
N PHE A 63 2.15 0.85 10.41
CA PHE A 63 1.84 -0.56 10.30
C PHE A 63 3.01 -1.36 9.73
N LEU A 64 3.69 -0.83 8.70
CA LEU A 64 4.89 -1.47 8.15
C LEU A 64 6.08 -1.43 9.13
N LYS A 65 6.22 -0.38 9.94
CA LYS A 65 7.18 -0.36 11.06
C LYS A 65 6.89 -1.44 12.08
N GLN A 66 5.61 -1.61 12.44
CA GLN A 66 5.19 -2.65 13.37
C GLN A 66 5.51 -4.06 12.82
N ILE A 67 5.25 -4.34 11.54
CA ILE A 67 5.66 -5.61 10.90
C ILE A 67 7.16 -5.82 11.01
N GLN A 68 7.97 -4.77 10.79
CA GLN A 68 9.42 -4.88 10.94
C GLN A 68 9.84 -5.26 12.36
N GLU A 69 9.20 -4.66 13.37
CA GLU A 69 9.49 -4.87 14.78
C GLU A 69 9.05 -6.27 15.26
N GLU A 70 7.89 -6.75 14.81
CA GLU A 70 7.30 -8.03 15.24
C GLU A 70 7.81 -9.22 14.44
N GLU A 71 7.94 -9.08 13.11
CA GLU A 71 8.22 -10.18 12.17
C GLU A 71 9.60 -10.09 11.50
N GLY A 72 10.31 -8.96 11.64
CA GLY A 72 11.66 -8.75 11.13
C GLY A 72 11.76 -8.21 9.69
N GLU A 73 12.99 -7.79 9.32
CA GLU A 73 13.27 -7.13 8.03
C GLU A 73 13.06 -8.05 6.81
N ILE A 74 13.26 -9.37 6.97
CA ILE A 74 13.05 -10.34 5.87
C ILE A 74 11.56 -10.42 5.51
N THR A 75 10.69 -10.54 6.51
CA THR A 75 9.23 -10.61 6.32
C THR A 75 8.72 -9.32 5.68
N LEU A 76 9.14 -8.15 6.20
CA LEU A 76 8.76 -6.87 5.63
C LEU A 76 9.23 -6.73 4.16
N ARG A 77 10.45 -7.18 3.85
CA ARG A 77 10.97 -7.17 2.48
C ARG A 77 10.12 -8.03 1.54
N GLU A 78 9.68 -9.19 2.00
CA GLU A 78 8.79 -10.08 1.27
C GLU A 78 7.38 -9.49 1.09
N CYS A 79 6.89 -8.69 2.05
CA CYS A 79 5.68 -7.89 1.87
C CYS A 79 5.86 -6.90 0.72
N TYR A 80 6.93 -6.08 0.71
CA TYR A 80 7.19 -5.12 -0.37
C TYR A 80 7.30 -5.79 -1.74
N LYS A 81 7.91 -6.99 -1.81
CA LYS A 81 8.02 -7.74 -3.06
C LYS A 81 6.65 -8.16 -3.61
N ARG A 82 5.70 -8.53 -2.73
CA ARG A 82 4.37 -9.03 -3.12
C ARG A 82 3.26 -7.98 -3.20
N MET A 83 3.52 -6.74 -2.79
CA MET A 83 2.58 -5.62 -2.98
C MET A 83 2.27 -5.42 -4.47
N PHE A 84 1.06 -4.99 -4.80
CA PHE A 84 0.67 -4.62 -6.16
C PHE A 84 -0.19 -3.36 -6.09
N ILE A 85 -0.32 -2.69 -7.23
CA ILE A 85 -1.13 -1.47 -7.34
C ILE A 85 -2.56 -1.83 -7.72
N GLU A 86 -3.52 -1.12 -7.13
CA GLU A 86 -4.91 -1.10 -7.55
C GLU A 86 -5.35 0.34 -7.75
N ILE A 87 -6.04 0.61 -8.86
CA ILE A 87 -6.52 1.94 -9.23
C ILE A 87 -8.04 1.90 -9.26
N TYR A 88 -8.66 2.90 -8.65
CA TYR A 88 -10.10 3.01 -8.49
C TYR A 88 -10.57 4.35 -9.04
N GLU A 89 -11.68 4.32 -9.76
CA GLU A 89 -12.34 5.52 -10.26
C GLU A 89 -13.13 6.23 -9.15
N GLU A 90 -13.52 7.48 -9.39
CA GLU A 90 -14.33 8.24 -8.44
C GLU A 90 -15.64 7.49 -8.12
N ASN A 91 -16.00 7.44 -6.84
CA ASN A 91 -17.17 6.73 -6.32
C ASN A 91 -17.13 5.20 -6.47
N GLN A 92 -16.02 4.60 -6.93
CA GLN A 92 -15.90 3.15 -6.95
C GLN A 92 -15.76 2.58 -5.53
N VAL A 93 -16.41 1.45 -5.27
CA VAL A 93 -16.35 0.75 -3.98
C VAL A 93 -15.13 -0.15 -3.94
N VAL A 94 -14.22 0.10 -2.98
CA VAL A 94 -13.01 -0.71 -2.74
C VAL A 94 -13.35 -2.04 -2.06
N LEU A 95 -14.11 -1.97 -0.96
CA LEU A 95 -14.56 -3.14 -0.19
C LEU A 95 -15.89 -2.84 0.51
N GLU A 96 -16.68 -3.88 0.81
CA GLU A 96 -17.96 -3.75 1.52
C GLU A 96 -17.90 -4.39 2.91
N GLN A 97 -18.60 -3.79 3.88
CA GLN A 97 -18.73 -4.35 5.22
C GLN A 97 -19.41 -5.72 5.15
N GLY A 98 -18.76 -6.73 5.73
CA GLY A 98 -19.22 -8.12 5.70
C GLY A 98 -18.48 -8.98 4.67
N ASP A 99 -17.79 -8.35 3.71
CA ASP A 99 -16.91 -9.08 2.80
C ASP A 99 -15.74 -9.70 3.55
N LYS A 100 -15.32 -10.89 3.11
CA LYS A 100 -14.12 -11.52 3.64
C LYS A 100 -12.90 -10.71 3.19
N ALA A 101 -12.15 -10.21 4.16
CA ALA A 101 -10.92 -9.48 3.91
C ALA A 101 -9.81 -10.46 3.48
N TYR A 102 -9.32 -10.30 2.25
CA TYR A 102 -8.17 -11.04 1.71
C TYR A 102 -6.94 -10.15 1.50
N SER A 103 -7.12 -8.83 1.51
CA SER A 103 -6.10 -7.85 1.18
C SER A 103 -6.03 -6.75 2.24
N PHE A 104 -4.84 -6.17 2.37
CA PHE A 104 -4.59 -4.95 3.13
C PHE A 104 -4.17 -3.85 2.15
N PHE A 105 -4.66 -2.63 2.36
CA PHE A 105 -4.48 -1.50 1.45
C PHE A 105 -3.67 -0.37 2.11
N ILE A 106 -2.78 0.22 1.31
CA ILE A 106 -2.12 1.49 1.63
C ILE A 106 -2.53 2.47 0.53
N ILE A 107 -3.09 3.62 0.92
CA ILE A 107 -3.49 4.66 -0.04
C ILE A 107 -2.23 5.41 -0.46
N LEU A 108 -1.88 5.36 -1.75
CA LEU A 108 -0.77 6.12 -2.32
C LEU A 108 -1.18 7.54 -2.71
N SER A 109 -2.38 7.69 -3.27
CA SER A 109 -2.95 8.97 -3.70
C SER A 109 -4.47 8.90 -3.68
N GLY A 110 -5.12 10.06 -3.54
CA GLY A 110 -6.57 10.19 -3.48
C GLY A 110 -7.14 10.09 -2.06
N ASN A 111 -8.47 10.01 -1.99
CA ASN A 111 -9.21 9.98 -0.73
C ASN A 111 -10.24 8.85 -0.75
N VAL A 112 -10.45 8.23 0.39
CA VAL A 112 -11.52 7.24 0.59
C VAL A 112 -12.49 7.72 1.67
N SER A 113 -13.74 7.36 1.51
CA SER A 113 -14.77 7.54 2.52
C SER A 113 -15.08 6.19 3.14
N VAL A 114 -15.06 6.12 4.47
CA VAL A 114 -15.44 4.91 5.21
C VAL A 114 -16.86 5.09 5.73
N TYR A 115 -17.71 4.11 5.41
CA TYR A 115 -19.11 4.05 5.83
C TYR A 115 -19.31 2.78 6.67
N VAL A 116 -20.00 2.92 7.80
CA VAL A 116 -20.39 1.79 8.67
C VAL A 116 -21.91 1.72 8.72
N TYR A 117 -22.45 0.56 8.34
CA TYR A 117 -23.89 0.31 8.33
C TYR A 117 -24.41 -0.04 9.73
N LYS A 118 -25.62 0.45 10.02
CA LYS A 118 -26.33 0.25 11.29
C LYS A 118 -26.81 -1.18 11.52
N ASP A 119 -27.11 -1.89 10.44
CA ASP A 119 -27.43 -3.32 10.46
C ASP A 119 -26.77 -4.02 9.26
N PRO A 120 -25.63 -4.71 9.45
CA PRO A 120 -24.90 -5.36 8.34
C PRO A 120 -25.67 -6.53 7.72
N LYS A 121 -26.80 -6.98 8.28
CA LYS A 121 -27.57 -8.13 7.80
C LYS A 121 -28.63 -7.78 6.75
N LEU A 122 -28.82 -6.50 6.41
CA LEU A 122 -29.67 -6.11 5.28
C LEU A 122 -28.89 -6.29 3.96
N ASP A 123 -28.70 -7.56 3.62
CA ASP A 123 -28.16 -8.06 2.36
C ASP A 123 -29.19 -7.83 1.24
N ILE A 124 -29.61 -6.58 1.04
CA ILE A 124 -30.50 -6.23 -0.07
C ILE A 124 -29.61 -6.20 -1.32
N LYS A 125 -29.49 -7.34 -2.00
CA LYS A 125 -29.12 -7.37 -3.42
C LYS A 125 -30.24 -6.67 -4.20
N ILE A 126 -30.11 -5.36 -4.38
CA ILE A 126 -30.97 -4.62 -5.30
C ILE A 126 -30.37 -4.83 -6.70
N GLU A 127 -30.94 -5.76 -7.46
CA GLU A 127 -30.52 -5.99 -8.84
C GLU A 127 -30.66 -4.70 -9.68
N GLY A 128 -29.64 -4.39 -10.48
CA GLY A 128 -29.67 -3.27 -11.43
C GLY A 128 -29.18 -1.92 -10.90
N LEU A 129 -28.74 -1.82 -9.64
CA LEU A 129 -28.07 -0.61 -9.12
C LEU A 129 -26.57 -0.82 -8.93
N ASP A 130 -25.77 0.19 -9.28
CA ASP A 130 -24.35 0.17 -8.93
C ASP A 130 -24.14 0.23 -7.41
N ARG A 131 -22.99 -0.30 -6.95
CA ARG A 131 -22.69 -0.41 -5.52
C ARG A 131 -22.67 0.95 -4.84
N ALA A 132 -22.13 1.99 -5.48
CA ALA A 132 -22.03 3.33 -4.91
C ALA A 132 -23.42 3.92 -4.60
N THR A 133 -24.39 3.67 -5.47
CA THR A 133 -25.77 4.10 -5.33
C THR A 133 -26.47 3.36 -4.18
N ILE A 134 -26.16 2.07 -3.98
CA ILE A 134 -26.67 1.30 -2.84
C ILE A 134 -26.15 1.89 -1.53
N ILE A 135 -24.85 2.23 -1.45
CA ILE A 135 -24.25 2.86 -0.26
C ILE A 135 -24.96 4.17 0.08
N LYS A 136 -25.16 5.05 -0.91
CA LYS A 136 -25.80 6.37 -0.72
C LYS A 136 -27.25 6.28 -0.21
N LYS A 137 -27.94 5.16 -0.44
CA LYS A 137 -29.33 4.93 0.01
C LYS A 137 -29.44 4.32 1.41
N ARG A 138 -28.35 3.83 2.02
CA ARG A 138 -28.35 3.20 3.35
C ARG A 138 -28.18 4.24 4.45
N GLU A 139 -28.78 3.99 5.62
CA GLU A 139 -28.50 4.80 6.82
C GLU A 139 -27.07 4.56 7.32
N ILE A 140 -26.25 5.62 7.28
CA ILE A 140 -24.85 5.62 7.71
C ILE A 140 -24.78 6.05 9.19
N ILE A 141 -24.07 5.30 10.02
CA ILE A 141 -23.86 5.68 11.44
C ILE A 141 -22.67 6.61 11.60
N GLN A 142 -21.62 6.40 10.82
CA GLN A 142 -20.35 7.07 10.99
C GLN A 142 -19.69 7.33 9.65
N TYR A 143 -19.18 8.55 9.50
CA TYR A 143 -18.42 9.01 8.35
C TYR A 143 -17.02 9.42 8.82
N LYS A 144 -15.98 8.89 8.18
CA LYS A 144 -14.61 9.37 8.37
C LYS A 144 -13.91 9.45 7.02
N GLN A 145 -13.49 10.64 6.64
CA GLN A 145 -12.44 10.81 5.64
C GLN A 145 -11.10 10.58 6.34
N THR A 146 -10.31 9.66 5.81
CA THR A 146 -8.95 9.44 6.32
C THR A 146 -7.97 9.91 5.26
N HIS A 147 -7.18 10.93 5.61
CA HIS A 147 -6.01 11.35 4.84
C HIS A 147 -4.79 10.69 5.48
N LEU A 148 -3.91 10.12 4.67
CA LEU A 148 -2.54 9.84 5.11
C LEU A 148 -1.70 11.10 4.86
N ARG A 149 -1.09 11.63 5.92
CA ARG A 149 0.01 12.59 5.87
C ARG A 149 1.32 11.83 5.88
#